data_AF-A0A482W7J8-F1
#
_entry.id   AF-A0A482W7J8-F1
#
_cell.length_a   1.000
_cell.length_b   1.000
_cell.length_c   1.000
_cell.angle_alpha   90.00
_cell.angle_beta   90.00
_cell.angle_gamma   90.00
#
_symmetry.space_group_name_H-M   'P 1'
#
loop_
_entity.id
_entity.type
_entity.pdbx_description
1 polymer ?
#
loop_
_entity_poly.entity_id
_entity_poly.type
_entity_poly.pdbx_seq_one_letter_code
_entity_poly.pdbx_strand_id
1 'polypeptide(L)'
;MDRNEKENENMIEAILFYTPRWLWKSWEGGKIHALMMDLDVGVCSEIEKKQKKKLMIDYLWENLRYHNWWAYKYYFCELLSLINVIGQMFLMNRFFDGAFLMFGFEVIAFINSDQEDRIDPMIQIFPRMTKCTFYKFGVSGDMEKHDAMCILPLNVVNEKIYIFLWFWFIILAILTFFTVIYRIIIIFSPRMRVYLLRMRYRLVRKDAIDLIVRRSKMGDWFLFYMLGENVDSVIFRDVLQELANKLARHNFHHIPGFKGEIQEA
;
A
#
# COMPACT_ATOMS: atom_id res chain seq x y z
N MET A 1 -19.99 18.89 21.40
CA MET A 1 -19.44 18.68 20.04
C MET A 1 -20.62 18.42 19.12
N ASP A 2 -20.83 19.29 18.14
CA ASP A 2 -22.05 19.28 17.32
C ASP A 2 -22.07 18.05 16.39
N ARG A 3 -23.28 17.52 16.13
CA ARG A 3 -23.49 16.35 15.25
C ARG A 3 -22.90 16.57 13.84
N ASN A 4 -22.96 17.82 13.35
CA ASN A 4 -22.41 18.22 12.06
C ASN A 4 -20.87 18.15 12.01
N GLU A 5 -20.20 18.36 13.15
CA GLU A 5 -18.73 18.30 13.24
C GLU A 5 -18.25 16.86 13.12
N LYS A 6 -18.95 15.93 13.78
CA LYS A 6 -18.69 14.48 13.71
C LYS A 6 -18.96 13.85 12.33
N GLU A 7 -20.00 14.30 11.61
CA GLU A 7 -20.29 13.80 10.26
C GLU A 7 -19.22 14.22 9.24
N ASN A 8 -18.68 15.44 9.38
CA ASN A 8 -17.60 15.93 8.52
C ASN A 8 -16.30 15.14 8.72
N GLU A 9 -15.97 14.78 9.97
CA GLU A 9 -14.78 13.97 10.28
C GLU A 9 -14.81 12.62 9.55
N ASN A 10 -15.93 11.88 9.61
CA ASN A 10 -16.05 10.56 8.95
C ASN A 10 -15.90 10.63 7.42
N MET A 11 -16.40 11.70 6.79
CA MET A 11 -16.23 11.89 5.34
C MET A 11 -14.76 12.19 4.99
N ILE A 12 -14.07 12.95 5.83
CA ILE A 12 -12.64 13.26 5.68
C ILE A 12 -11.82 11.96 5.81
N GLU A 13 -12.15 11.09 6.76
CA GLU A 13 -11.50 9.79 6.94
C GLU A 13 -11.58 8.92 5.67
N ALA A 14 -12.77 8.79 5.07
CA ALA A 14 -12.97 8.03 3.85
C ALA A 14 -12.19 8.60 2.65
N ILE A 15 -12.18 9.92 2.50
CA ILE A 15 -11.42 10.61 1.44
C ILE A 15 -9.92 10.40 1.63
N LEU A 16 -9.44 10.51 2.87
CA LEU A 16 -8.04 10.32 3.20
C LEU A 16 -7.59 8.90 2.88
N PHE A 17 -8.36 7.85 3.17
CA PHE A 17 -8.03 6.46 2.76
C PHE A 17 -7.90 6.27 1.25
N TYR A 18 -8.70 6.97 0.46
CA TYR A 18 -8.62 6.91 -1.00
C TYR A 18 -7.44 7.70 -1.58
N THR A 19 -6.93 8.69 -0.84
CA THR A 19 -5.96 9.68 -1.32
C THR A 19 -4.66 9.07 -1.84
N PRO A 20 -3.94 8.15 -1.13
CA PRO A 20 -2.70 7.59 -1.64
C PRO A 20 -2.87 6.82 -2.97
N ARG A 21 -3.98 6.10 -3.11
CA ARG A 21 -4.31 5.34 -4.32
C ARG A 21 -4.61 6.27 -5.49
N TRP A 22 -5.41 7.29 -5.26
CA TRP A 22 -5.73 8.31 -6.27
C TRP A 22 -4.48 9.07 -6.70
N LEU A 23 -3.65 9.47 -5.74
CA LEU A 23 -2.40 10.19 -5.98
C LEU A 23 -1.45 9.37 -6.85
N TRP A 24 -1.26 8.09 -6.52
CA TRP A 24 -0.47 7.19 -7.35
C TRP A 24 -1.06 7.05 -8.75
N LYS A 25 -2.36 6.78 -8.89
CA LYS A 25 -3.01 6.61 -10.21
C LYS A 25 -2.85 7.87 -11.09
N SER A 26 -2.96 9.05 -10.49
CA SER A 26 -2.73 10.32 -11.17
C SER A 26 -1.27 10.50 -11.58
N TRP A 27 -0.32 10.18 -10.71
CA TRP A 27 1.11 10.34 -10.98
C TRP A 27 1.71 9.28 -11.90
N GLU A 28 1.17 8.07 -11.89
CA GLU A 28 1.57 6.98 -12.78
C GLU A 28 1.23 7.29 -14.23
N GLY A 29 0.09 7.96 -14.46
CA GLY A 29 -0.34 8.41 -15.79
C GLY A 29 -0.55 7.27 -16.79
N GLY A 30 -0.79 6.04 -16.33
CA GLY A 30 -1.01 4.87 -17.19
C GLY A 30 0.25 4.32 -17.87
N LYS A 31 1.45 4.76 -17.49
CA LYS A 31 2.72 4.33 -18.12
C LYS A 31 2.90 2.80 -18.14
N ILE A 32 2.60 2.16 -17.02
CA ILE A 32 2.76 0.71 -16.84
C ILE A 32 1.81 -0.05 -17.77
N HIS A 33 0.53 0.36 -17.81
CA HIS A 33 -0.46 -0.20 -18.74
C HIS A 33 -0.08 0.01 -20.22
N ALA A 34 0.38 1.22 -20.58
CA ALA A 34 0.84 1.51 -21.93
C ALA A 34 2.05 0.66 -22.36
N LEU A 35 2.97 0.37 -21.43
CA LEU A 35 4.18 -0.40 -21.72
C LEU A 35 3.94 -1.92 -21.74
N MET A 36 2.87 -2.41 -21.11
CA MET A 36 2.46 -3.80 -21.25
C MET A 36 1.91 -4.10 -22.64
N MET A 37 1.26 -3.15 -23.30
CA MET A 37 0.71 -3.34 -24.66
C MET A 37 -0.15 -4.62 -24.77
N ASP A 38 -0.94 -4.95 -23.75
CA ASP A 38 -1.75 -6.18 -23.65
C ASP A 38 -0.96 -7.51 -23.72
N LEU A 39 0.34 -7.50 -23.37
CA LEU A 39 1.14 -8.74 -23.24
C LEU A 39 0.73 -9.63 -22.05
N ASP A 40 -0.19 -9.18 -21.22
CA ASP A 40 -0.85 -9.99 -20.19
C ASP A 40 -1.90 -10.95 -20.78
N VAL A 41 -2.42 -10.63 -21.99
CA VAL A 41 -3.41 -11.47 -22.69
C VAL A 41 -2.72 -12.53 -23.52
N GLY A 42 -2.87 -13.80 -23.13
CA GLY A 42 -2.23 -14.96 -23.81
C GLY A 42 -2.66 -15.21 -25.27
N VAL A 43 -3.67 -14.49 -25.76
CA VAL A 43 -4.23 -14.61 -27.11
C VAL A 43 -3.68 -13.49 -28.01
N CYS A 44 -2.39 -13.53 -28.31
CA CYS A 44 -1.74 -12.64 -29.28
C CYS A 44 -0.99 -13.47 -30.33
N SER A 45 -0.92 -12.97 -31.57
CA SER A 45 -0.13 -13.62 -32.63
C SER A 45 1.37 -13.55 -32.30
N GLU A 46 2.15 -14.58 -32.66
CA GLU A 46 3.60 -14.62 -32.42
C GLU A 46 4.34 -13.44 -33.07
N ILE A 47 3.85 -12.94 -34.20
CA ILE A 47 4.40 -11.77 -34.90
C ILE A 47 4.20 -10.50 -34.06
N GLU A 48 3.00 -10.32 -33.49
CA GLU A 48 2.65 -9.18 -32.65
C GLU A 48 3.44 -9.21 -31.34
N LYS A 49 3.55 -10.39 -30.71
CA LYS A 49 4.39 -10.57 -29.50
C LYS A 49 5.82 -10.12 -29.76
N LYS A 50 6.41 -10.54 -30.89
CA LYS A 50 7.79 -10.17 -31.26
C LYS A 50 7.95 -8.67 -31.47
N GLN A 51 6.99 -8.01 -32.11
CA GLN A 51 7.00 -6.56 -32.31
C GLN A 51 6.87 -5.79 -30.99
N LYS A 52 5.87 -6.12 -30.17
CA LYS A 52 5.63 -5.49 -28.86
C LYS A 52 6.82 -5.70 -27.91
N LYS A 53 7.41 -6.90 -27.90
CA LYS A 53 8.65 -7.21 -27.16
C LYS A 53 9.80 -6.29 -27.56
N LYS A 54 10.01 -6.10 -28.88
CA LYS A 54 11.07 -5.24 -29.39
C LYS A 54 10.87 -3.78 -28.97
N LEU A 55 9.65 -3.26 -29.12
CA LEU A 55 9.29 -1.89 -28.69
C LEU A 55 9.55 -1.67 -27.19
N MET A 56 9.18 -2.66 -26.36
CA MET A 56 9.45 -2.62 -24.93
C MET A 56 10.95 -2.60 -24.62
N ILE A 57 11.76 -3.44 -25.28
CA ILE A 57 13.23 -3.44 -25.12
C ILE A 57 13.83 -2.10 -25.54
N ASP A 58 13.38 -1.54 -26.67
CA ASP A 58 13.86 -0.27 -27.21
C ASP A 58 13.54 0.88 -26.23
N TYR A 59 12.31 0.94 -25.71
CA TYR A 59 11.91 1.91 -24.68
C TYR A 59 12.76 1.79 -23.41
N LEU A 60 12.94 0.57 -22.89
CA LEU A 60 13.72 0.31 -21.67
C LEU A 60 15.20 0.67 -21.84
N TRP A 61 15.73 0.51 -23.05
CA TRP A 61 17.09 0.89 -23.40
C TRP A 61 17.27 2.40 -23.46
N GLU A 62 16.41 3.10 -24.21
CA GLU A 62 16.51 4.53 -24.46
C GLU A 62 16.28 5.37 -23.19
N ASN A 63 15.36 4.92 -22.32
CA ASN A 63 14.97 5.65 -21.11
C ASN A 63 15.65 5.12 -19.84
N LEU A 64 16.71 4.32 -19.97
CA LEU A 64 17.45 3.80 -18.83
C LEU A 64 17.99 4.95 -17.97
N ARG A 65 17.87 4.85 -16.64
CA ARG A 65 18.32 5.79 -15.60
C ARG A 65 17.44 7.03 -15.38
N TYR A 66 16.37 7.23 -16.16
CA TYR A 66 15.44 8.35 -16.02
C TYR A 66 14.23 8.07 -15.13
N HIS A 67 13.99 6.82 -14.74
CA HIS A 67 12.79 6.43 -13.98
C HIS A 67 12.87 6.66 -12.45
N ASN A 68 13.97 7.23 -11.94
CA ASN A 68 14.16 7.41 -10.49
C ASN A 68 13.08 8.27 -9.84
N TRP A 69 12.76 9.42 -10.44
CA TRP A 69 11.73 10.32 -9.92
C TRP A 69 10.35 9.65 -9.89
N TRP A 70 10.06 8.85 -10.91
CA TRP A 70 8.82 8.08 -10.98
C TRP A 70 8.72 7.02 -9.87
N ALA A 71 9.81 6.31 -9.56
CA ALA A 71 9.83 5.37 -8.44
C ALA A 71 9.77 6.05 -7.06
N TYR A 72 10.42 7.21 -6.87
CA TYR A 72 10.33 7.95 -5.61
C TYR A 72 8.90 8.43 -5.31
N LYS A 73 8.14 8.82 -6.33
CA LYS A 73 6.71 9.13 -6.19
C LYS A 73 5.90 7.93 -5.67
N TYR A 74 6.20 6.72 -6.15
CA TYR A 74 5.56 5.50 -5.64
C TYR A 74 5.86 5.28 -4.15
N TYR A 75 7.14 5.31 -3.78
CA TYR A 75 7.56 5.12 -2.39
C TYR A 75 7.01 6.20 -1.46
N PHE A 76 6.86 7.42 -1.95
CA PHE A 76 6.18 8.49 -1.22
C PHE A 76 4.70 8.17 -1.00
N CYS A 77 3.98 7.62 -1.99
CA CYS A 77 2.60 7.18 -1.79
C CYS A 77 2.48 6.01 -0.79
N GLU A 78 3.41 5.05 -0.81
CA GLU A 78 3.46 3.96 0.19
C GLU A 78 3.70 4.51 1.60
N LEU A 79 4.64 5.46 1.76
CA LEU A 79 4.87 6.13 3.03
C LEU A 79 3.65 6.94 3.48
N LEU A 80 3.03 7.68 2.58
CA LEU A 80 1.80 8.43 2.85
C LEU A 80 0.67 7.50 3.28
N SER A 81 0.61 6.27 2.76
CA SER A 81 -0.37 5.27 3.19
C SER A 81 -0.15 4.85 4.65
N LEU A 82 1.10 4.67 5.09
CA LEU A 82 1.42 4.40 6.50
C LEU A 82 1.05 5.59 7.39
N ILE A 83 1.44 6.81 7.00
CA ILE A 83 1.10 8.05 7.71
C ILE A 83 -0.41 8.19 7.81
N ASN A 84 -1.14 7.85 6.76
CA ASN A 84 -2.60 7.89 6.72
C ASN A 84 -3.20 6.91 7.73
N VAL A 85 -2.79 5.64 7.74
CA VAL A 85 -3.28 4.66 8.74
C VAL A 85 -3.04 5.15 10.17
N ILE A 86 -1.85 5.69 10.45
CA ILE A 86 -1.53 6.25 11.77
C ILE A 86 -2.40 7.47 12.09
N GLY A 87 -2.53 8.40 11.14
CA GLY A 87 -3.35 9.61 11.29
C GLY A 87 -4.82 9.28 11.54
N GLN A 88 -5.36 8.28 10.86
CA GLN A 88 -6.72 7.79 11.03
C GLN A 88 -6.93 7.20 12.42
N MET A 89 -5.94 6.45 12.92
CA MET A 89 -5.97 5.96 14.30
C MET A 89 -5.97 7.10 15.33
N PHE A 90 -5.26 8.20 15.06
CA PHE A 90 -5.30 9.41 15.91
C PHE A 90 -6.62 10.18 15.80
N LEU A 91 -7.21 10.29 14.61
CA LEU A 91 -8.53 10.92 14.40
C LEU A 91 -9.60 10.14 15.17
N MET A 92 -9.62 8.82 15.04
CA MET A 92 -10.49 7.95 15.82
C MET A 92 -10.28 8.12 17.33
N ASN A 93 -9.02 8.26 17.77
CA ASN A 93 -8.73 8.55 19.17
C ASN A 93 -9.28 9.90 19.63
N ARG A 94 -9.19 10.93 18.80
CA ARG A 94 -9.77 12.24 19.09
C ARG A 94 -11.30 12.20 19.13
N PHE A 95 -11.92 11.40 18.26
CA PHE A 95 -13.37 11.20 18.20
C PHE A 95 -13.94 10.56 19.48
N PHE A 96 -13.17 9.65 20.09
CA PHE A 96 -13.50 8.98 21.35
C PHE A 96 -12.89 9.64 22.59
N ASP A 97 -12.60 10.94 22.52
CA ASP A 97 -12.06 11.74 23.64
C ASP A 97 -10.82 11.09 24.30
N GLY A 98 -9.97 10.46 23.51
CA GLY A 98 -8.71 9.85 23.93
C GLY A 98 -8.79 8.37 24.35
N ALA A 99 -9.98 7.78 24.34
CA ALA A 99 -10.16 6.41 24.82
C ALA A 99 -9.79 5.33 23.78
N PHE A 100 -9.79 5.63 22.47
CA PHE A 100 -9.66 4.63 21.40
C PHE A 100 -8.31 3.89 21.35
N LEU A 101 -7.20 4.54 21.70
CA LEU A 101 -5.89 3.87 21.66
C LEU A 101 -5.76 2.83 22.77
N MET A 102 -6.26 3.16 23.98
CA MET A 102 -6.26 2.27 25.13
C MET A 102 -7.34 1.20 25.03
N PHE A 103 -8.43 1.52 24.33
CA PHE A 103 -9.60 0.69 24.10
C PHE A 103 -9.29 -0.78 23.78
N GLY A 104 -8.48 -1.06 22.76
CA GLY A 104 -8.22 -2.46 22.38
C GLY A 104 -7.40 -3.23 23.41
N PHE A 105 -6.49 -2.57 24.12
CA PHE A 105 -5.76 -3.19 25.23
C PHE A 105 -6.67 -3.49 26.42
N GLU A 106 -7.59 -2.57 26.75
CA GLU A 106 -8.59 -2.76 27.79
C GLU A 106 -9.56 -3.90 27.45
N VAL A 107 -9.98 -4.03 26.20
CA VAL A 107 -10.81 -5.16 25.73
C VAL A 107 -10.07 -6.50 25.87
N ILE A 108 -8.79 -6.57 25.51
CA ILE A 108 -7.98 -7.79 25.69
C ILE A 108 -7.82 -8.11 27.19
N ALA A 109 -7.56 -7.11 28.03
CA ALA A 109 -7.45 -7.29 29.47
C ALA A 109 -8.78 -7.77 30.07
N PHE A 110 -9.90 -7.21 29.61
CA PHE A 110 -11.25 -7.59 30.03
C PHE A 110 -11.59 -9.05 29.68
N ILE A 111 -11.26 -9.51 28.47
CA ILE A 111 -11.47 -10.92 28.05
C ILE A 111 -10.72 -11.90 28.96
N ASN A 112 -9.56 -11.49 29.49
CA ASN A 112 -8.72 -12.32 30.36
C ASN A 112 -9.06 -12.21 31.86
N SER A 113 -10.04 -11.39 32.25
CA SER A 113 -10.41 -11.14 33.65
C SER A 113 -11.62 -11.97 34.13
N ASP A 114 -11.69 -12.28 35.42
CA ASP A 114 -12.76 -13.08 36.03
C ASP A 114 -14.13 -12.40 35.96
N GLN A 115 -15.20 -13.20 36.02
CA GLN A 115 -16.55 -12.84 35.58
C GLN A 115 -17.35 -11.94 36.54
N GLU A 116 -16.93 -11.82 37.79
CA GLU A 116 -17.73 -11.19 38.86
C GLU A 116 -17.52 -9.67 39.02
N ASP A 117 -16.37 -9.11 38.59
CA ASP A 117 -16.05 -7.67 38.69
C ASP A 117 -16.02 -6.94 37.33
N ARG A 118 -16.67 -7.52 36.31
CA ARG A 118 -16.60 -7.06 34.92
C ARG A 118 -17.39 -5.77 34.69
N ILE A 119 -16.74 -4.62 34.81
CA ILE A 119 -17.22 -3.37 34.21
C ILE A 119 -16.68 -3.31 32.78
N ASP A 120 -17.58 -3.47 31.81
CA ASP A 120 -17.26 -3.34 30.39
C ASP A 120 -16.83 -1.88 30.11
N PRO A 121 -15.55 -1.63 29.74
CA PRO A 121 -15.05 -0.27 29.47
C PRO A 121 -15.87 0.43 28.37
N MET A 122 -16.60 -0.33 27.55
CA MET A 122 -17.47 0.18 26.52
C MET A 122 -18.72 0.89 27.04
N ILE A 123 -19.17 0.61 28.27
CA ILE A 123 -20.39 1.24 28.82
C ILE A 123 -20.20 2.76 29.01
N GLN A 124 -18.98 3.21 29.30
CA GLN A 124 -18.67 4.63 29.49
C GLN A 124 -18.68 5.41 28.17
N ILE A 125 -18.24 4.78 27.08
CA ILE A 125 -18.11 5.41 25.75
C ILE A 125 -19.41 5.25 24.93
N PHE A 126 -20.06 4.09 25.04
CA PHE A 126 -21.26 3.73 24.28
C PHE A 126 -22.38 3.23 25.22
N PRO A 127 -23.08 4.13 25.94
CA PRO A 127 -24.16 3.73 26.81
C PRO A 127 -25.31 3.09 25.99
N ARG A 128 -25.66 1.85 26.32
CA ARG A 128 -26.76 1.11 25.70
C ARG A 128 -28.14 1.54 26.26
N MET A 129 -28.15 2.17 27.43
CA MET A 129 -29.34 2.71 28.10
C MET A 129 -29.06 4.10 28.67
N THR A 130 -30.04 5.01 28.59
CA THR A 130 -29.94 6.37 29.14
C THR A 130 -31.23 6.80 29.82
N LYS A 131 -31.16 7.75 30.74
CA LYS A 131 -32.31 8.38 31.39
C LYS A 131 -32.84 9.51 30.52
N CYS A 132 -34.05 9.36 30.01
CA CYS A 132 -34.77 10.41 29.29
C CYS A 132 -35.71 11.14 30.26
N THR A 133 -35.54 12.45 30.40
CA THR A 133 -36.42 13.32 31.20
C THR A 133 -37.47 13.95 30.29
N PHE A 134 -38.73 13.59 30.47
CA PHE A 134 -39.87 14.16 29.76
C PHE A 134 -40.57 15.19 30.64
N TYR A 135 -40.85 16.36 30.08
CA TYR A 135 -41.62 17.42 30.75
C TYR A 135 -43.05 17.39 30.22
N LYS A 136 -44.03 17.21 31.11
CA LYS A 136 -45.46 17.30 30.78
C LYS A 136 -46.13 18.33 31.68
N PHE A 137 -47.22 18.92 31.21
CA PHE A 137 -48.04 19.82 32.01
C PHE A 137 -49.24 19.03 32.55
N GLY A 138 -49.39 19.04 33.87
CA GLY A 138 -50.52 18.40 34.55
C GLY A 138 -51.82 19.18 34.34
N VAL A 139 -52.94 18.59 34.78
CA VAL A 139 -54.28 19.21 34.70
C VAL A 139 -54.38 20.56 35.44
N SER A 140 -53.49 20.80 36.40
CA SER A 140 -53.39 22.04 37.18
C SER A 140 -52.49 23.11 36.52
N GLY A 141 -51.86 22.82 35.37
CA GLY A 141 -50.91 23.72 34.70
C GLY A 141 -49.47 23.64 35.23
N ASP A 142 -49.22 22.86 36.29
CA ASP A 142 -47.86 22.64 36.82
C ASP A 142 -47.03 21.71 35.93
N MET A 143 -45.73 21.97 35.88
CA MET A 143 -44.77 21.17 35.12
C MET A 143 -44.38 19.91 35.90
N GLU A 144 -44.82 18.74 35.43
CA GLU A 144 -44.46 17.44 35.96
C GLU A 144 -43.30 16.84 35.16
N LYS A 145 -42.28 16.34 35.89
CA LYS A 145 -41.13 15.65 35.29
C LYS A 145 -41.36 14.15 35.34
N HIS A 146 -41.29 13.49 34.19
CA HIS A 146 -41.34 12.03 34.07
C HIS A 146 -40.01 11.50 33.57
N ASP A 147 -39.41 10.63 34.37
CA ASP A 147 -38.16 9.97 34.03
C ASP A 147 -38.47 8.59 33.42
N ALA A 148 -37.90 8.30 32.26
CA ALA A 148 -37.99 6.99 31.63
C ALA A 148 -36.60 6.48 31.23
N MET A 149 -36.44 5.16 31.20
CA MET A 149 -35.25 4.51 30.67
C MET A 149 -35.40 4.31 29.16
N CYS A 150 -34.45 4.82 28.39
CA CYS A 150 -34.38 4.72 26.93
C CYS A 150 -33.25 3.76 26.52
N ILE A 151 -33.49 2.92 25.52
CA ILE A 151 -32.47 2.04 24.92
C ILE A 151 -31.90 2.72 23.67
N LEU A 152 -30.58 2.70 23.51
CA LEU A 152 -29.87 3.19 22.32
C LEU A 152 -29.37 1.99 21.48
N PRO A 153 -30.20 1.43 20.58
CA PRO A 153 -29.81 0.27 19.78
C PRO A 153 -28.62 0.57 18.85
N LEU A 154 -28.48 1.82 18.41
CA LEU A 154 -27.37 2.25 17.55
C LEU A 154 -26.01 2.09 18.24
N ASN A 155 -25.94 2.29 19.56
CA ASN A 155 -24.71 2.15 20.32
C ASN A 155 -24.26 0.69 20.47
N VAL A 156 -25.20 -0.26 20.51
CA VAL A 156 -24.88 -1.70 20.54
C VAL A 156 -24.20 -2.14 19.23
N VAL A 157 -24.66 -1.61 18.10
CA VAL A 157 -24.06 -1.91 16.79
C VAL A 157 -22.68 -1.25 16.67
N ASN A 158 -22.59 0.04 17.01
CA ASN A 158 -21.34 0.80 17.01
C ASN A 158 -20.27 0.12 17.85
N GLU A 159 -20.62 -0.32 19.06
CA GLU A 159 -19.76 -1.07 19.96
C GLU A 159 -19.03 -2.22 19.24
N LYS A 160 -19.75 -3.07 18.51
CA LYS A 160 -19.14 -4.22 17.81
C LYS A 160 -18.31 -3.80 16.61
N ILE A 161 -18.75 -2.78 15.87
CA ILE A 161 -18.02 -2.25 14.71
C ILE A 161 -16.67 -1.65 15.16
N TYR A 162 -16.64 -0.85 16.22
CA TYR A 162 -15.41 -0.18 16.65
C TYR A 162 -14.38 -1.14 17.26
N ILE A 163 -14.82 -2.22 17.92
CA ILE A 163 -13.91 -3.32 18.30
C ILE A 163 -13.25 -3.92 17.07
N PHE A 164 -14.04 -4.28 16.06
CA PHE A 164 -13.52 -4.85 14.82
C PHE A 164 -12.56 -3.89 14.11
N LEU A 165 -12.93 -2.61 14.00
CA LEU A 165 -12.11 -1.58 13.36
C LEU A 165 -10.77 -1.35 14.08
N TRP A 166 -10.73 -1.42 15.40
CA TRP A 166 -9.49 -1.26 16.15
C TRP A 166 -8.47 -2.34 15.79
N PHE A 167 -8.87 -3.62 15.84
CA PHE A 167 -8.00 -4.73 15.44
C PHE A 167 -7.60 -4.64 13.97
N TRP A 168 -8.54 -4.23 13.12
CA TRP A 168 -8.29 -4.01 11.70
C TRP A 168 -7.22 -2.94 11.46
N PHE A 169 -7.29 -1.79 12.15
CA PHE A 169 -6.28 -0.73 12.02
C PHE A 169 -4.90 -1.17 12.49
N ILE A 170 -4.80 -1.95 13.58
CA ILE A 170 -3.52 -2.52 14.02
C ILE A 170 -2.93 -3.45 12.96
N ILE A 171 -3.74 -4.34 12.38
CA ILE A 171 -3.29 -5.23 11.30
C ILE A 171 -2.83 -4.41 10.09
N LEU A 172 -3.60 -3.42 9.65
CA LEU A 172 -3.23 -2.55 8.54
C LEU A 172 -1.94 -1.77 8.83
N ALA A 173 -1.77 -1.24 10.04
CA ALA A 173 -0.58 -0.52 10.45
C ALA A 173 0.66 -1.43 10.39
N ILE A 174 0.56 -2.66 10.90
CA ILE A 174 1.64 -3.65 10.85
C ILE A 174 2.00 -4.02 9.41
N LEU A 175 1.01 -4.36 8.57
CA LEU A 175 1.24 -4.76 7.17
C LEU A 175 1.86 -3.63 6.34
N THR A 176 1.36 -2.41 6.49
CA THR A 176 1.90 -1.23 5.80
C THR A 176 3.29 -0.88 6.31
N PHE A 177 3.54 -0.98 7.61
CA PHE A 177 4.86 -0.78 8.20
C PHE A 177 5.90 -1.76 7.67
N PHE A 178 5.57 -3.06 7.63
CA PHE A 178 6.47 -4.06 7.05
C PHE A 178 6.73 -3.83 5.56
N THR A 179 5.72 -3.38 4.82
CA THR A 179 5.87 -3.02 3.41
C THR A 179 6.85 -1.87 3.26
N VAL A 180 6.69 -0.79 4.04
CA VAL A 180 7.62 0.35 4.02
C VAL A 180 9.04 -0.08 4.40
N ILE A 181 9.22 -0.90 5.44
CA ILE A 181 10.54 -1.45 5.80
C ILE A 181 11.14 -2.25 4.66
N TYR A 182 10.38 -3.16 4.06
CA TYR A 182 10.83 -3.98 2.94
C TYR A 182 11.32 -3.10 1.78
N ARG A 183 10.61 -2.00 1.48
CA ARG A 183 11.04 -1.04 0.45
C ARG A 183 12.31 -0.29 0.83
N ILE A 184 12.41 0.16 2.08
CA ILE A 184 13.61 0.81 2.61
C ILE A 184 14.83 -0.12 2.45
N ILE A 185 14.70 -1.39 2.80
CA ILE A 185 15.77 -2.39 2.65
C ILE A 185 16.20 -2.54 1.18
N ILE A 186 15.26 -2.56 0.23
CA ILE A 186 15.56 -2.63 -1.21
C ILE A 186 16.27 -1.36 -1.69
N ILE A 187 15.87 -0.18 -1.18
CA ILE A 187 16.49 1.10 -1.53
C ILE A 187 17.95 1.12 -1.06
N PHE A 188 18.24 0.67 0.16
CA PHE A 188 19.61 0.68 0.69
C PHE A 188 20.48 -0.49 0.19
N SER A 189 19.90 -1.66 -0.08
CA SER A 189 20.65 -2.87 -0.44
C SER A 189 20.55 -3.21 -1.93
N PRO A 190 21.58 -2.90 -2.75
CA PRO A 190 21.63 -3.35 -4.13
C PRO A 190 21.73 -4.88 -4.25
N ARG A 191 22.25 -5.57 -3.21
CA ARG A 191 22.29 -7.04 -3.18
C ARG A 191 20.88 -7.65 -3.14
N MET A 192 19.98 -7.04 -2.38
CA MET A 192 18.57 -7.48 -2.31
C MET A 192 17.87 -7.33 -3.66
N ARG A 193 18.19 -6.26 -4.41
CA ARG A 193 17.66 -6.05 -5.77
C ARG A 193 18.02 -7.18 -6.74
N VAL A 194 19.28 -7.62 -6.71
CA VAL A 194 19.75 -8.77 -7.51
C VAL A 194 19.06 -10.05 -7.05
N TYR A 195 18.98 -10.26 -5.73
CA TYR A 195 18.38 -11.46 -5.16
C TYR A 195 16.90 -11.61 -5.55
N LEU A 196 16.11 -10.55 -5.47
CA LEU A 196 14.69 -10.55 -5.80
C LEU A 196 14.43 -10.87 -7.28
N LEU A 197 15.15 -10.20 -8.20
CA LEU A 197 15.04 -10.50 -9.63
C LEU A 197 15.48 -11.92 -9.95
N ARG A 198 16.53 -12.41 -9.29
CA ARG A 198 17.01 -13.79 -9.45
C ARG A 198 16.00 -14.81 -8.93
N MET A 199 15.34 -14.54 -7.82
CA MET A 199 14.34 -15.45 -7.24
C MET A 199 13.13 -15.59 -8.17
N ARG A 200 12.69 -14.48 -8.78
CA ARG A 200 11.55 -14.44 -9.70
C ARG A 200 11.90 -15.05 -11.07
N TYR A 201 13.09 -14.77 -11.61
CA TYR A 201 13.52 -15.24 -12.93
C TYR A 201 14.67 -16.24 -12.85
N ARG A 202 14.44 -17.37 -12.18
CA ARG A 202 15.48 -18.41 -11.93
C ARG A 202 16.13 -18.97 -13.19
N LEU A 203 15.42 -18.94 -14.32
CA LEU A 203 15.87 -19.46 -15.62
C LEU A 203 16.74 -18.47 -16.41
N VAL A 204 16.80 -17.19 -16.00
CA VAL A 204 17.68 -16.20 -16.66
C VAL A 204 19.10 -16.40 -16.16
N ARG A 205 20.09 -16.27 -17.06
CA ARG A 205 21.51 -16.31 -16.71
C ARG A 205 21.82 -15.33 -15.58
N LYS A 206 22.50 -15.79 -14.54
CA LYS A 206 22.84 -14.99 -13.34
C LYS A 206 23.62 -13.72 -13.70
N ASP A 207 24.51 -13.82 -14.69
CA ASP A 207 25.35 -12.71 -15.16
C ASP A 207 24.53 -11.63 -15.88
N ALA A 208 23.46 -12.03 -16.58
CA ALA A 208 22.57 -11.09 -17.26
C ALA A 208 21.81 -10.22 -16.25
N ILE A 209 21.29 -10.82 -15.17
CA ILE A 209 20.61 -10.09 -14.09
C ILE A 209 21.61 -9.16 -13.38
N ASP A 210 22.80 -9.65 -13.04
CA ASP A 210 23.81 -8.83 -12.36
C ASP A 210 24.24 -7.64 -13.23
N LEU A 211 24.44 -7.85 -14.54
CA LEU A 211 24.75 -6.77 -15.48
C LEU A 211 23.63 -5.72 -15.54
N ILE A 212 22.37 -6.14 -15.63
CA ILE A 212 21.22 -5.23 -15.66
C ILE A 212 21.18 -4.41 -14.38
N VAL A 213 21.22 -5.06 -13.20
CA VAL A 213 21.08 -4.37 -11.91
C VAL A 213 22.25 -3.44 -11.61
N ARG A 214 23.47 -3.78 -12.06
CA ARG A 214 24.63 -2.88 -11.91
C ARG A 214 24.56 -1.65 -12.80
N ARG A 215 23.97 -1.77 -13.99
CA ARG A 215 23.83 -0.65 -14.94
C ARG A 215 22.59 0.20 -14.69
N SER A 216 21.53 -0.40 -14.16
CA SER A 216 20.25 0.24 -13.90
C SER A 216 20.27 1.01 -12.59
N LYS A 217 19.55 2.13 -12.53
CA LYS A 217 19.32 2.84 -11.25
C LYS A 217 18.10 2.23 -10.54
N MET A 218 17.83 2.71 -9.33
CA MET A 218 16.72 2.23 -8.50
C MET A 218 15.37 2.30 -9.24
N GLY A 219 15.12 3.38 -9.97
CA GLY A 219 13.85 3.56 -10.67
C GLY A 219 13.65 2.58 -11.81
N ASP A 220 14.71 2.24 -12.55
CA ASP A 220 14.63 1.24 -13.62
C ASP A 220 14.43 -0.16 -13.06
N TRP A 221 15.12 -0.47 -11.95
CA TRP A 221 14.90 -1.74 -11.25
C TRP A 221 13.45 -1.89 -10.79
N PHE A 222 12.88 -0.81 -10.24
CA PHE A 222 11.48 -0.78 -9.84
C PHE A 222 10.53 -0.91 -11.05
N LEU A 223 10.84 -0.27 -12.18
CA LEU A 223 10.10 -0.44 -13.43
C LEU A 223 10.14 -1.91 -13.90
N PHE A 224 11.31 -2.57 -13.87
CA PHE A 224 11.41 -3.98 -14.20
C PHE A 224 10.61 -4.87 -13.25
N TYR A 225 10.64 -4.54 -11.95
CA TYR A 225 9.85 -5.24 -10.94
C TYR A 225 8.35 -5.14 -11.24
N MET A 226 7.85 -3.93 -11.53
CA MET A 226 6.44 -3.67 -11.84
C MET A 226 6.01 -4.33 -13.16
N LEU A 227 6.78 -4.16 -14.24
CA LEU A 227 6.47 -4.83 -15.51
C LEU A 227 6.48 -6.35 -15.36
N GLY A 228 7.42 -6.88 -14.58
CA GLY A 228 7.52 -8.30 -14.31
C GLY A 228 6.37 -8.93 -13.52
N GLU A 229 5.58 -8.12 -12.79
CA GLU A 229 4.36 -8.58 -12.11
C GLU A 229 3.12 -8.56 -13.01
N ASN A 230 3.15 -7.78 -14.07
CA ASN A 230 1.97 -7.58 -14.92
C ASN A 230 2.12 -8.16 -16.33
N VAL A 231 3.33 -8.43 -16.81
CA VAL A 231 3.60 -9.10 -18.09
C VAL A 231 3.82 -10.59 -17.85
N ASP A 232 3.43 -11.44 -18.80
CA ASP A 232 3.72 -12.88 -18.75
C ASP A 232 5.21 -13.15 -18.45
N SER A 233 5.44 -14.04 -17.47
CA SER A 233 6.77 -14.31 -16.93
C SER A 233 7.75 -14.87 -17.96
N VAL A 234 7.26 -15.59 -18.99
CA VAL A 234 8.08 -16.16 -20.06
C VAL A 234 8.49 -15.07 -21.04
N ILE A 235 7.57 -14.17 -21.40
CA ILE A 235 7.86 -13.05 -22.29
C ILE A 235 8.84 -12.08 -21.62
N PHE A 236 8.59 -11.71 -20.37
CA PHE A 236 9.44 -10.77 -19.65
C PHE A 236 10.85 -11.34 -19.39
N ARG A 237 10.97 -12.65 -19.17
CA ARG A 237 12.27 -13.35 -19.13
C ARG A 237 13.07 -13.10 -20.41
N ASP A 238 12.44 -13.28 -21.57
CA ASP A 238 13.10 -13.12 -22.85
C ASP A 238 13.45 -11.65 -23.14
N VAL A 239 12.66 -10.70 -22.63
CA VAL A 239 12.96 -9.26 -22.65
C VAL A 239 14.21 -8.95 -21.85
N LEU A 240 14.30 -9.44 -20.60
CA LEU A 240 15.48 -9.23 -19.75
C LEU A 240 16.75 -9.81 -20.38
N GLN A 241 16.68 -11.01 -20.95
CA GLN A 241 17.84 -11.64 -21.57
C GLN A 241 18.34 -10.87 -22.80
N GLU A 242 17.43 -10.38 -23.63
CA GLU A 242 17.77 -9.59 -24.82
C GLU A 242 18.28 -8.19 -24.46
N LEU A 243 17.69 -7.55 -23.45
CA LEU A 243 18.17 -6.28 -22.89
C LEU A 243 19.60 -6.43 -22.32
N ALA A 244 19.88 -7.51 -21.58
CA ALA A 244 21.23 -7.78 -21.08
C ALA A 244 22.25 -7.98 -22.22
N ASN A 245 21.85 -8.66 -23.30
CA ASN A 245 22.71 -8.83 -24.47
C ASN A 245 23.01 -7.49 -25.17
N LYS A 246 22.01 -6.60 -25.30
CA LYS A 246 22.21 -5.22 -25.79
C LYS A 246 23.17 -4.43 -24.89
N LEU A 247 22.98 -4.49 -23.57
CA LEU A 247 23.86 -3.86 -22.57
C LEU A 247 25.30 -4.37 -22.67
N ALA A 248 25.48 -5.67 -22.84
CA ALA A 248 26.80 -6.28 -22.99
C ALA A 248 27.49 -5.82 -24.28
N ARG A 249 26.79 -5.83 -25.42
CA ARG A 249 27.36 -5.42 -26.73
C ARG A 249 27.84 -3.97 -26.74
N HIS A 250 27.07 -3.04 -26.15
CA HIS A 250 27.49 -1.64 -26.07
C HIS A 250 28.69 -1.44 -25.14
N ASN A 251 28.88 -2.32 -24.15
CA ASN A 251 30.01 -2.25 -23.22
C ASN A 251 31.36 -2.51 -23.93
N PHE A 252 31.37 -3.34 -24.98
CA PHE A 252 32.58 -3.62 -25.76
C PHE A 252 33.05 -2.42 -26.60
N HIS A 253 32.16 -1.52 -27.01
CA HIS A 253 32.54 -0.34 -27.80
C HIS A 253 33.16 0.81 -26.98
N HIS A 254 33.11 0.74 -25.65
CA HIS A 254 33.65 1.77 -24.75
C HIS A 254 34.94 1.38 -24.04
N ILE A 255 35.56 0.24 -24.38
CA ILE A 255 36.92 -0.09 -23.94
C ILE A 255 37.90 0.51 -24.98
N PRO A 256 38.61 1.60 -24.68
CA PRO A 256 39.73 2.00 -25.53
C PRO A 256 40.85 0.96 -25.33
N GLY A 257 41.11 0.18 -26.38
CA GLY A 257 42.35 -0.57 -26.54
C GLY A 257 42.48 -1.87 -25.75
N PHE A 258 42.01 -2.96 -26.35
CA PHE A 258 42.80 -4.21 -26.36
C PHE A 258 42.80 -4.76 -27.78
N LYS A 259 43.58 -4.12 -28.66
CA LYS A 259 44.21 -4.84 -29.77
C LYS A 259 45.40 -5.58 -29.13
N GLY A 260 45.14 -6.80 -28.69
CA GLY A 260 46.16 -7.79 -28.40
C GLY A 260 46.01 -8.89 -29.43
N GLU A 261 46.96 -8.96 -30.34
CA GLU A 261 47.11 -9.95 -31.39
C GLU A 261 46.99 -11.36 -30.82
N ILE A 262 46.28 -12.25 -31.53
CA ILE A 262 46.81 -13.52 -32.02
C ILE A 262 45.94 -13.84 -33.25
N GLN A 263 46.48 -13.51 -34.42
CA GLN A 263 46.10 -14.11 -35.68
C GLN A 263 47.31 -14.92 -36.14
N GLU A 264 47.10 -16.23 -36.21
CA GLU A 264 47.76 -17.20 -37.11
C GLU A 264 49.20 -16.88 -37.55
N ALA A 265 50.16 -17.53 -36.88
CA ALA A 265 51.41 -18.05 -37.45
C ALA A 265 51.90 -19.21 -36.58
#